data_AF-A0A7X2P9T9-F1
#
_entry.id   AF-A0A7X2P9T9-F1
#
_cell.length_a   1.000
_cell.length_b   1.000
_cell.length_c   1.000
_cell.angle_alpha   90.00
_cell.angle_beta   90.00
_cell.angle_gamma   90.00
#
_symmetry.space_group_name_H-M   'P 1'
#
loop_
_entity.id
_entity.type
_entity.pdbx_description
1 polymer ?
#
loop_
_entity_poly.entity_id
_entity_poly.type
_entity_poly.pdbx_seq_one_letter_code
_entity_poly.pdbx_strand_id
1 'polypeptide(L)'
;MSLNKQIIKDRLKETFNGDTQDRIAEKINLSQSTVSKLLTGVQVPTTDQLFDISEKYGVSVDWLLGRTNKKTTETSDKLSYAGAVEDILELKGKGAIDITEAVIPYSEHENHLVIVDPLLQKLLKKGKALQDADTLSLQGWIENRLCVFKGKMILPKEAWKDPDVEQELTQAFDDEQDLLNLYDLTIKVNEEMLKQIEDK
;
A
#
# COMPACT_ATOMS: atom_id res chain seq x y z
N MET A 1 -28.81 -15.58 12.03
CA MET A 1 -28.50 -14.70 10.88
C MET A 1 -28.36 -15.59 9.66
N SER A 2 -29.08 -15.31 8.58
CA SER A 2 -29.03 -16.11 7.35
C SER A 2 -28.22 -15.38 6.29
N LEU A 3 -27.43 -16.12 5.52
CA LEU A 3 -26.61 -15.57 4.45
C LEU A 3 -27.49 -14.97 3.33
N ASN A 4 -27.30 -13.69 3.01
CA ASN A 4 -28.09 -13.00 1.98
C ASN A 4 -27.47 -13.24 0.58
N LYS A 5 -28.00 -14.23 -0.13
CA LYS A 5 -27.53 -14.61 -1.48
C LYS A 5 -27.64 -13.49 -2.51
N GLN A 6 -28.62 -12.58 -2.36
CA GLN A 6 -28.80 -11.47 -3.29
C GLN A 6 -27.68 -10.44 -3.14
N ILE A 7 -27.31 -10.09 -1.90
CA ILE A 7 -26.18 -9.17 -1.64
C ILE A 7 -24.87 -9.74 -2.20
N ILE A 8 -24.61 -11.03 -1.99
CA ILE A 8 -23.40 -11.69 -2.51
C ILE A 8 -23.35 -11.59 -4.03
N LYS A 9 -24.46 -11.93 -4.71
CA LYS A 9 -24.56 -11.86 -6.17
C LYS A 9 -24.27 -10.45 -6.69
N ASP A 10 -24.87 -9.43 -6.08
CA ASP A 10 -24.70 -8.05 -6.53
C ASP A 10 -23.26 -7.56 -6.31
N ARG A 11 -22.65 -7.91 -5.16
CA ARG A 11 -21.25 -7.58 -4.86
C ARG A 11 -20.25 -8.31 -5.75
N LEU A 12 -20.54 -9.55 -6.15
CA LEU A 12 -19.73 -10.29 -7.13
C LEU A 12 -19.80 -9.64 -8.52
N LYS A 13 -20.99 -9.23 -8.96
CA LYS A 13 -21.15 -8.48 -10.23
C LYS A 13 -20.36 -7.18 -10.21
N GLU A 14 -20.40 -6.46 -9.09
CA GLU A 14 -19.64 -5.22 -8.91
C GLU A 14 -18.13 -5.46 -8.89
N THR A 15 -17.68 -6.54 -8.26
CA THR A 15 -16.25 -6.93 -8.19
C THR A 15 -15.68 -7.25 -9.55
N PHE A 16 -16.44 -7.98 -10.37
CA PHE A 16 -16.00 -8.43 -11.69
C PHE A 16 -16.33 -7.46 -12.82
N ASN A 17 -16.84 -6.26 -12.50
CA ASN A 17 -17.24 -5.29 -13.50
C ASN A 17 -16.04 -4.92 -14.39
N GLY A 18 -16.18 -5.09 -15.70
CA GLY A 18 -15.12 -4.82 -16.69
C GLY A 18 -14.35 -6.06 -17.18
N ASP A 19 -14.52 -7.22 -16.54
CA ASP A 19 -13.93 -8.49 -17.01
C ASP A 19 -14.99 -9.40 -17.68
N THR A 20 -14.56 -10.17 -18.68
CA THR A 20 -15.39 -11.22 -19.28
C THR A 20 -15.43 -12.47 -18.38
N GLN A 21 -16.45 -13.32 -18.53
CA GLN A 21 -16.53 -14.57 -17.75
C GLN A 21 -15.31 -15.48 -17.94
N ASP A 22 -14.72 -15.50 -19.13
CA ASP A 22 -13.50 -16.24 -19.42
C ASP A 22 -12.28 -15.66 -18.69
N ARG A 23 -12.15 -14.33 -18.67
CA ARG A 23 -11.04 -13.65 -17.97
C ARG A 23 -11.13 -13.81 -16.46
N ILE A 24 -12.34 -13.75 -15.90
CA ILE A 24 -12.58 -14.03 -14.49
C ILE A 24 -12.17 -15.48 -14.21
N ALA A 25 -12.69 -16.43 -14.98
CA ALA A 25 -12.41 -17.85 -14.83
C ALA A 25 -10.89 -18.14 -14.83
N GLU A 26 -10.14 -17.55 -15.75
CA GLU A 26 -8.68 -17.65 -15.78
C GLU A 26 -8.02 -17.03 -14.53
N LYS A 27 -8.42 -15.82 -14.16
CA LYS A 27 -7.80 -15.04 -13.07
C LYS A 27 -7.97 -15.69 -11.69
N ILE A 28 -9.11 -16.32 -11.43
CA ILE A 28 -9.42 -17.02 -10.15
C ILE A 28 -9.42 -18.55 -10.30
N ASN A 29 -8.83 -19.09 -11.37
CA ASN A 29 -8.69 -20.53 -11.61
C ASN A 29 -9.99 -21.35 -11.48
N LEU A 30 -11.08 -20.82 -12.05
CA LEU A 30 -12.39 -21.46 -12.10
C LEU A 30 -12.78 -21.80 -13.54
N SER A 31 -13.82 -22.62 -13.69
CA SER A 31 -14.46 -22.79 -15.00
C SER A 31 -15.41 -21.62 -15.30
N GLN A 32 -15.54 -21.26 -16.57
CA GLN A 32 -16.52 -20.28 -17.07
C GLN A 32 -17.94 -20.58 -16.55
N SER A 33 -18.32 -21.87 -16.56
CA SER A 33 -19.60 -22.35 -16.03
C SER A 33 -19.78 -22.04 -14.55
N THR A 34 -18.71 -22.19 -13.75
CA THR A 34 -18.71 -21.86 -12.33
C THR A 34 -18.91 -20.36 -12.13
N VAL A 35 -18.17 -19.51 -12.86
CA VAL A 35 -18.31 -18.04 -12.80
C VAL A 35 -19.75 -17.62 -13.14
N SER A 36 -20.35 -18.21 -14.17
CA SER A 36 -21.75 -17.95 -14.55
C SER A 36 -22.73 -18.30 -13.42
N LYS A 37 -22.56 -19.45 -12.74
CA LYS A 37 -23.40 -19.85 -11.59
C LYS A 37 -23.26 -18.90 -10.40
N LEU A 38 -22.06 -18.35 -10.17
CA LEU A 38 -21.82 -17.35 -9.13
C LEU A 38 -22.53 -16.02 -9.47
N LEU A 39 -22.36 -15.51 -10.69
CA LEU A 39 -22.94 -14.25 -11.15
C LEU A 39 -24.48 -14.27 -11.26
N THR A 40 -25.05 -15.45 -11.48
CA THR A 40 -26.51 -15.65 -11.51
C THR A 40 -27.10 -15.84 -10.11
N GLY A 41 -26.28 -16.17 -9.11
CA GLY A 41 -26.69 -16.47 -7.73
C GLY A 41 -27.22 -17.90 -7.54
N VAL A 42 -27.05 -18.76 -8.54
CA VAL A 42 -27.42 -20.19 -8.48
C VAL A 42 -26.52 -20.91 -7.46
N GLN A 43 -25.25 -20.54 -7.43
CA GLN A 43 -24.25 -21.08 -6.51
C GLN A 43 -23.72 -19.97 -5.60
N VAL A 44 -23.60 -20.27 -4.31
CA VAL A 44 -22.87 -19.43 -3.36
C VAL A 44 -21.38 -19.78 -3.47
N PRO A 45 -20.47 -18.78 -3.47
CA PRO A 45 -19.04 -19.04 -3.45
C PRO A 45 -18.64 -19.97 -2.29
N THR A 46 -17.75 -20.93 -2.56
CA THR A 46 -17.08 -21.69 -1.50
C THR A 46 -16.08 -20.80 -0.76
N THR A 47 -15.60 -21.25 0.40
CA THR A 47 -14.54 -20.53 1.14
C THR A 47 -13.31 -20.28 0.26
N ASP A 48 -12.86 -21.30 -0.48
CA ASP A 48 -11.70 -21.17 -1.37
C ASP A 48 -11.95 -20.14 -2.48
N GLN A 49 -13.16 -20.14 -3.07
CA GLN A 49 -13.54 -19.16 -4.08
C GLN A 49 -13.57 -17.74 -3.51
N LEU A 50 -14.08 -17.56 -2.28
CA LEU A 50 -14.07 -16.25 -1.61
C LEU A 50 -12.64 -15.76 -1.37
N PHE A 51 -11.74 -16.67 -0.98
CA PHE A 51 -10.32 -16.36 -0.80
C PHE A 51 -9.68 -15.92 -2.12
N ASP A 52 -9.84 -16.69 -3.20
CA ASP A 52 -9.27 -16.35 -4.51
C ASP A 52 -9.83 -15.03 -5.05
N ILE A 53 -11.13 -14.77 -4.90
CA ILE A 53 -11.75 -13.51 -5.31
C ILE A 53 -11.18 -12.35 -4.50
N SER A 54 -11.08 -12.51 -3.17
CA SER A 54 -10.52 -11.50 -2.28
C SER A 54 -9.10 -11.11 -2.70
N GLU A 55 -8.23 -12.10 -2.86
CA GLU A 55 -6.82 -11.90 -3.23
C GLU A 55 -6.66 -11.28 -4.63
N LYS A 56 -7.38 -11.79 -5.64
CA LYS A 56 -7.18 -11.37 -7.04
C LYS A 56 -7.87 -10.05 -7.39
N TYR A 57 -8.89 -9.65 -6.63
CA TYR A 57 -9.64 -8.43 -6.88
C TYR A 57 -9.52 -7.38 -5.75
N GLY A 58 -8.78 -7.67 -4.67
CA GLY A 58 -8.53 -6.75 -3.57
C GLY A 58 -9.80 -6.36 -2.80
N VAL A 59 -10.75 -7.29 -2.67
CA VAL A 59 -12.06 -7.04 -2.03
C VAL A 59 -12.21 -7.83 -0.74
N SER A 60 -12.85 -7.24 0.26
CA SER A 60 -13.12 -7.88 1.56
C SER A 60 -14.11 -9.03 1.43
N VAL A 61 -13.76 -10.20 1.98
CA VAL A 61 -14.71 -11.31 2.15
C VAL A 61 -15.91 -10.89 3.01
N ASP A 62 -15.70 -10.14 4.09
CA ASP A 62 -16.79 -9.61 4.91
C ASP A 62 -17.70 -8.68 4.09
N TRP A 63 -17.15 -7.95 3.14
CA TRP A 63 -17.95 -7.20 2.19
C TRP A 63 -18.64 -8.13 1.20
N LEU A 64 -17.97 -9.08 0.53
CA LEU A 64 -18.66 -10.02 -0.37
C LEU A 64 -19.87 -10.69 0.32
N LEU A 65 -19.76 -11.03 1.60
CA LEU A 65 -20.80 -11.69 2.40
C LEU A 65 -21.88 -10.76 2.99
N GLY A 66 -21.79 -9.44 2.79
CA GLY A 66 -22.80 -8.50 3.30
C GLY A 66 -22.63 -8.09 4.77
N ARG A 67 -21.50 -8.40 5.42
CA ARG A 67 -21.26 -8.11 6.84
C ARG A 67 -20.78 -6.68 7.11
N THR A 68 -20.09 -6.08 6.13
CA THR A 68 -19.59 -4.69 6.20
C THR A 68 -19.87 -3.95 4.90
N ASN A 69 -19.83 -2.61 4.92
CA ASN A 69 -19.89 -1.77 3.73
C ASN A 69 -18.48 -1.39 3.20
N LYS A 70 -17.41 -1.80 3.88
CA LYS A 70 -16.02 -1.56 3.44
C LYS A 70 -15.61 -2.55 2.34
N LYS A 71 -15.55 -2.10 1.09
CA LYS A 71 -15.34 -2.96 -0.09
C LYS A 71 -13.98 -3.66 -0.13
N THR A 72 -12.91 -2.99 0.22
CA THR A 72 -11.55 -3.51 0.10
C THR A 72 -11.15 -4.26 1.37
N THR A 73 -10.39 -5.36 1.21
CA THR A 73 -9.54 -5.79 2.31
C THR A 73 -8.48 -4.71 2.42
N GLU A 74 -8.48 -3.93 3.50
CA GLU A 74 -7.26 -3.21 3.89
C GLU A 74 -6.25 -4.26 4.41
N THR A 75 -5.91 -5.24 3.57
CA THR A 75 -4.80 -6.15 3.81
C THR A 75 -3.52 -5.36 3.52
N SER A 76 -2.98 -4.79 4.60
CA SER A 76 -1.56 -4.76 4.91
C SER A 76 -0.58 -3.90 4.08
N ASP A 77 -1.01 -3.01 3.20
CA ASP A 77 -0.10 -1.97 2.67
C ASP A 77 -0.13 -0.66 3.50
N LYS A 78 -0.76 -0.70 4.68
CA LYS A 78 -0.95 0.47 5.58
C LYS A 78 0.36 1.12 6.04
N LEU A 79 1.46 0.39 5.97
CA LEU A 79 2.80 0.86 6.34
C LEU A 79 3.76 0.77 5.15
N SER A 80 3.26 0.78 3.91
CA SER A 80 4.14 0.94 2.76
C SER A 80 4.72 2.36 2.70
N TYR A 81 5.91 2.51 2.09
CA TYR A 81 6.50 3.83 1.87
C TYR A 81 5.59 4.73 1.04
N ALA A 82 4.97 4.21 -0.03
CA ALA A 82 4.04 4.98 -0.85
C ALA A 82 2.85 5.47 -0.01
N GLY A 83 2.18 4.56 0.72
CA GLY A 83 1.05 4.90 1.57
C GLY A 83 1.40 5.94 2.65
N ALA A 84 2.53 5.75 3.34
CA ALA A 84 2.96 6.69 4.37
C ALA A 84 3.27 8.08 3.80
N VAL A 85 3.90 8.16 2.63
CA VAL A 85 4.18 9.43 1.96
C VAL A 85 2.88 10.12 1.57
N GLU A 86 1.94 9.41 0.95
CA GLU A 86 0.63 9.94 0.56
C GLU A 86 -0.13 10.49 1.78
N ASP A 87 -0.23 9.70 2.85
CA ASP A 87 -0.92 10.07 4.09
C ASP A 87 -0.29 11.29 4.76
N ILE A 88 1.04 11.33 4.88
CA ILE A 88 1.77 12.44 5.51
C ILE A 88 1.61 13.72 4.68
N LEU A 89 1.69 13.64 3.35
CA LEU A 89 1.48 14.80 2.49
C LEU A 89 0.04 15.30 2.51
N GLU A 90 -0.93 14.39 2.66
CA GLU A 90 -2.34 14.76 2.87
C GLU A 90 -2.53 15.49 4.20
N LEU A 91 -1.93 15.00 5.29
CA LEU A 91 -1.94 15.68 6.59
C LEU A 91 -1.33 17.08 6.48
N LYS A 92 -0.21 17.22 5.78
CA LYS A 92 0.41 18.54 5.51
C LYS A 92 -0.53 19.44 4.71
N GLY A 93 -1.13 18.94 3.63
CA GLY A 93 -2.06 19.69 2.79
C GLY A 93 -3.30 20.18 3.56
N LYS A 94 -3.72 19.44 4.60
CA LYS A 94 -4.79 19.81 5.53
C LYS A 94 -4.35 20.74 6.66
N GLY A 95 -3.06 21.10 6.73
CA GLY A 95 -2.50 21.93 7.80
C GLY A 95 -2.44 21.22 9.17
N ALA A 96 -2.53 19.89 9.20
CA ALA A 96 -2.49 19.12 10.45
C ALA A 96 -1.06 18.90 10.96
N ILE A 97 -0.08 18.93 10.06
CA ILE A 97 1.35 18.82 10.35
C ILE A 97 2.14 19.79 9.48
N ASP A 98 3.36 20.12 9.92
CA ASP A 98 4.37 20.76 9.08
C ASP A 98 5.56 19.81 8.93
N ILE A 99 6.13 19.78 7.73
CA ILE A 99 7.29 18.95 7.39
C ILE A 99 8.47 19.90 7.20
N THR A 100 9.07 20.35 8.30
CA THR A 100 10.24 21.25 8.27
C THR A 100 11.53 20.48 8.53
N GLU A 101 12.57 20.74 7.73
CA GLU A 101 13.95 20.43 8.14
C GLU A 101 14.26 21.39 9.30
N ALA A 102 14.32 20.87 10.51
CA ALA A 102 14.22 21.65 11.72
C ALA A 102 15.24 22.81 11.79
N VAL A 103 14.73 24.03 11.96
CA VAL A 103 15.33 24.96 12.91
C VAL A 103 14.44 24.82 14.14
N ILE A 104 14.95 24.22 15.22
CA ILE A 104 14.23 24.10 16.49
C ILE A 104 14.43 25.44 17.23
N PRO A 105 13.49 26.39 17.25
CA PRO A 105 13.49 27.38 18.31
C PRO A 105 13.20 26.64 19.62
N TYR A 106 14.01 26.88 20.63
CA TYR A 106 13.80 26.40 22.00
C TYR A 106 12.43 26.87 22.50
N SER A 107 11.36 26.12 22.24
CA SER A 107 10.06 26.30 22.87
C SER A 107 9.79 25.07 23.71
N GLU A 108 9.71 25.23 25.03
CA GLU A 108 9.64 24.13 25.99
C GLU A 108 8.29 23.38 25.95
N HIS A 109 7.38 23.72 25.03
CA HIS A 109 5.97 23.31 25.08
C HIS A 109 5.37 22.79 23.76
N GLU A 110 6.16 22.62 22.69
CA GLU A 110 5.65 22.07 21.43
C GLU A 110 6.10 20.61 21.23
N ASN A 111 5.16 19.74 20.88
CA ASN A 111 5.48 18.37 20.49
C ASN A 111 6.10 18.35 19.09
N HIS A 112 7.22 17.66 18.93
CA HIS A 112 7.88 17.50 17.64
C HIS A 112 7.75 16.06 17.14
N LEU A 113 7.34 15.91 15.88
CA LEU A 113 7.33 14.63 15.17
C LEU A 113 8.62 14.52 14.35
N VAL A 114 9.44 13.51 14.65
CA VAL A 114 10.71 13.28 13.93
C VAL A 114 10.61 11.97 13.17
N ILE A 115 10.76 12.06 11.85
CA ILE A 115 10.91 10.90 10.97
C ILE A 115 12.37 10.55 10.96
N VAL A 116 12.71 9.32 11.37
CA VAL A 116 14.10 8.84 11.47
C VAL A 116 14.49 7.90 10.32
N ASP A 117 13.53 7.44 9.54
CA ASP A 117 13.76 6.56 8.40
C ASP A 117 14.33 7.35 7.21
N PRO A 118 15.54 7.02 6.72
CA PRO A 118 16.23 7.80 5.71
C PRO A 118 15.54 7.76 4.33
N LEU A 119 14.93 6.63 3.96
CA LEU A 119 14.21 6.51 2.69
C LEU A 119 12.92 7.34 2.73
N LEU A 120 12.17 7.24 3.82
CA LEU A 120 10.96 8.04 4.03
C LEU A 120 11.27 9.54 4.07
N GLN A 121 12.36 9.95 4.74
CA GLN A 121 12.84 11.34 4.72
C GLN A 121 13.11 11.84 3.29
N LYS A 122 13.84 11.07 2.46
CA LYS A 122 14.15 11.44 1.07
C LYS A 122 12.88 11.56 0.23
N LEU A 123 11.96 10.59 0.33
CA LEU A 123 10.69 10.62 -0.39
C LEU A 123 9.81 11.81 0.01
N LEU A 124 9.69 12.09 1.31
CA LEU A 124 8.91 13.22 1.82
C LEU A 124 9.52 14.57 1.46
N LYS A 125 10.85 14.69 1.45
CA LYS A 125 11.53 15.90 0.99
C LYS A 125 11.16 16.23 -0.46
N LYS A 126 11.17 15.23 -1.34
CA LYS A 126 10.77 15.39 -2.74
C LYS A 126 9.27 15.68 -2.89
N GLY A 127 8.43 14.89 -2.22
CA GLY A 127 6.97 15.07 -2.25
C GLY A 127 6.55 16.44 -1.75
N LYS A 128 7.17 16.94 -0.68
CA LYS A 128 6.97 18.31 -0.17
C LYS A 128 7.35 19.34 -1.24
N ALA A 129 8.54 19.25 -1.83
CA ALA A 129 8.99 20.21 -2.83
C ALA A 129 8.04 20.29 -4.04
N LEU A 130 7.48 19.15 -4.47
CA LEU A 130 6.48 19.09 -5.53
C LEU A 130 5.13 19.67 -5.09
N GLN A 131 4.67 19.35 -3.88
CA GLN A 131 3.43 19.89 -3.32
C GLN A 131 3.48 21.41 -3.17
N ASP A 132 4.63 21.95 -2.76
CA ASP A 132 4.86 23.39 -2.61
C ASP A 132 4.96 24.10 -3.97
N ALA A 133 5.34 23.37 -5.03
CA ALA A 133 5.40 23.90 -6.40
C ALA A 133 4.01 23.94 -7.07
N ASP A 134 3.35 22.79 -7.27
CA ASP A 134 2.00 22.69 -7.81
C ASP A 134 1.36 21.30 -7.63
N THR A 135 0.02 21.25 -7.69
CA THR A 135 -0.75 20.02 -7.47
C THR A 135 -0.57 18.99 -8.58
N LEU A 136 -0.38 19.41 -9.84
CA LEU A 136 -0.28 18.50 -10.98
C LEU A 136 1.06 17.76 -10.97
N SER A 137 2.15 18.45 -10.64
CA SER A 137 3.48 17.86 -10.47
C SER A 137 3.51 16.83 -9.35
N LEU A 138 2.84 17.11 -8.22
CA LEU A 138 2.69 16.15 -7.13
C LEU A 138 1.90 14.92 -7.59
N GLN A 139 0.74 15.10 -8.21
CA GLN A 139 -0.11 14.00 -8.67
C GLN A 139 0.61 13.14 -9.71
N GLY A 140 1.27 13.77 -10.69
CA GLY A 140 2.05 13.07 -11.70
C GLY A 140 3.19 12.25 -11.10
N TRP A 141 3.83 12.76 -10.04
CA TRP A 141 4.85 12.01 -9.31
C TRP A 141 4.27 10.83 -8.52
N ILE A 142 3.15 11.02 -7.81
CA ILE A 142 2.48 9.94 -7.07
C ILE A 142 2.09 8.79 -8.01
N GLU A 143 1.47 9.12 -9.14
CA GLU A 143 0.93 8.13 -10.07
C GLU A 143 2.02 7.38 -10.84
N ASN A 144 3.10 8.06 -11.24
CA ASN A 144 4.07 7.51 -12.19
C ASN A 144 5.42 7.16 -11.57
N ARG A 145 5.75 7.66 -10.37
CA ARG A 145 7.07 7.50 -9.75
C ARG A 145 7.02 6.94 -8.34
N LEU A 146 6.22 7.51 -7.43
CA LEU A 146 6.07 6.98 -6.07
C LEU A 146 5.43 5.58 -6.06
N CYS A 147 4.61 5.28 -7.07
CA CYS A 147 3.88 4.02 -7.17
C CYS A 147 4.76 2.75 -7.15
N VAL A 148 6.05 2.85 -7.47
CA VAL A 148 7.01 1.74 -7.36
C VAL A 148 7.23 1.28 -5.91
N PHE A 149 6.88 2.12 -4.94
CA PHE A 149 6.94 1.83 -3.51
C PHE A 149 5.61 1.29 -2.94
N LYS A 150 4.60 1.02 -3.77
CA LYS A 150 3.39 0.30 -3.34
C LYS A 150 3.76 -1.13 -2.96
N GLY A 151 3.26 -1.62 -1.83
CA GLY A 151 3.65 -2.91 -1.26
C GLY A 151 5.06 -2.97 -0.68
N LYS A 152 5.85 -1.90 -0.72
CA LYS A 152 7.19 -1.83 -0.11
C LYS A 152 7.06 -1.35 1.32
N MET A 153 7.11 -2.27 2.28
CA MET A 153 6.90 -2.00 3.70
C MET A 153 7.98 -1.11 4.30
N ILE A 154 7.60 -0.20 5.19
CA ILE A 154 8.55 0.58 5.99
C ILE A 154 9.41 -0.36 6.81
N LEU A 155 10.73 -0.11 6.77
CA LEU A 155 11.73 -0.96 7.40
C LEU A 155 11.99 -0.51 8.85
N PRO A 156 12.36 -1.42 9.75
CA PRO A 156 12.79 -1.05 11.09
C PRO A 156 14.07 -0.22 11.03
N LYS A 157 14.26 0.69 11.98
CA LYS A 157 15.44 1.58 12.05
C LYS A 157 16.78 0.82 12.05
N GLU A 158 16.77 -0.42 12.53
CA GLU A 158 17.94 -1.30 12.57
C GLU A 158 18.42 -1.71 11.18
N ALA A 159 17.52 -1.85 10.20
CA ALA A 159 17.87 -2.25 8.83
C ALA A 159 18.79 -1.24 8.14
N TRP A 160 18.72 0.03 8.56
CA TRP A 160 19.49 1.14 7.98
C TRP A 160 20.89 1.28 8.56
N LYS A 161 21.27 0.50 9.57
CA LYS A 161 22.57 0.59 10.25
C LYS A 161 23.63 -0.35 9.69
N ASP A 162 23.29 -1.13 8.68
CA ASP A 162 24.26 -2.02 8.05
C ASP A 162 25.33 -1.20 7.31
N PRO A 163 26.63 -1.51 7.45
CA PRO A 163 27.71 -0.74 6.82
C PRO A 163 27.57 -0.59 5.31
N ASP A 164 27.10 -1.63 4.60
CA ASP A 164 26.94 -1.60 3.15
C ASP A 164 25.79 -0.65 2.77
N VAL A 165 24.74 -0.61 3.59
CA VAL A 165 23.59 0.30 3.41
C VAL A 165 23.96 1.74 3.78
N GLU A 166 24.69 1.95 4.88
CA GLU A 166 25.16 3.27 5.30
C GLU A 166 26.05 3.92 4.24
N GLN A 167 26.91 3.13 3.58
CA GLN A 167 27.73 3.62 2.49
C GLN A 167 26.89 4.12 1.31
N GLU A 168 25.89 3.36 0.87
CA GLU A 168 24.98 3.76 -0.21
C GLU A 168 24.16 5.01 0.16
N LEU A 169 23.73 5.14 1.42
CA LEU A 169 22.98 6.31 1.89
C LEU A 169 23.71 7.65 1.72
N THR A 170 25.04 7.63 1.67
CA THR A 170 25.87 8.83 1.44
C THR A 170 25.88 9.31 0.00
N GLN A 171 25.45 8.48 -0.95
CA GLN A 171 25.40 8.83 -2.37
C GLN A 171 24.22 9.76 -2.68
N ALA A 172 24.34 10.51 -3.78
CA ALA A 172 23.21 11.25 -4.34
C ALA A 172 22.26 10.26 -5.01
N PHE A 173 20.96 10.40 -4.74
CA PHE A 173 19.91 9.61 -5.36
C PHE A 173 19.19 10.51 -6.36
N ASP A 174 19.37 10.24 -7.65
CA ASP A 174 18.89 11.11 -8.72
C ASP A 174 17.42 10.81 -9.07
N ASP A 175 16.96 9.58 -8.83
CA ASP A 175 15.57 9.19 -9.04
C ASP A 175 15.02 8.11 -8.07
N GLU A 176 13.75 7.75 -8.25
CA GLU A 176 13.05 6.74 -7.46
C GLU A 176 13.58 5.32 -7.68
N GLN A 177 14.22 5.06 -8.81
CA GLN A 177 14.80 3.75 -9.09
C GLN A 177 16.06 3.53 -8.25
N ASP A 178 16.89 4.57 -8.07
CA ASP A 178 18.03 4.50 -7.16
C ASP A 178 17.59 4.25 -5.72
N LEU A 179 16.52 4.93 -5.28
CA LEU A 179 15.93 4.72 -3.96
C LEU A 179 15.31 3.32 -3.80
N LEU A 180 14.74 2.78 -4.87
CA LEU A 180 14.22 1.41 -4.88
C LEU A 180 15.37 0.38 -4.81
N ASN A 181 16.47 0.64 -5.52
CA ASN A 181 17.67 -0.20 -5.45
C ASN A 181 18.26 -0.22 -4.03
N LEU A 182 18.29 0.94 -3.36
CA LEU A 182 18.68 1.03 -1.94
C LEU A 182 17.76 0.21 -1.04
N TYR A 183 16.44 0.31 -1.24
CA TYR A 183 15.48 -0.48 -0.49
C TYR A 183 15.72 -1.99 -0.68
N ASP A 184 15.87 -2.45 -1.93
CA ASP A 184 16.07 -3.86 -2.25
C ASP A 184 17.42 -4.37 -1.71
N LEU A 185 18.48 -3.55 -1.76
CA LEU A 185 19.76 -3.83 -1.09
C LEU A 185 19.57 -3.98 0.42
N THR A 186 18.84 -3.06 1.04
CA THR A 186 18.61 -3.04 2.50
C THR A 186 17.90 -4.33 2.94
N ILE A 187 16.90 -4.79 2.18
CA ILE A 187 16.26 -6.09 2.44
C ILE A 187 17.27 -7.22 2.31
N LYS A 188 18.02 -7.25 1.20
CA LYS A 188 18.95 -8.34 0.87
C LYS A 188 20.01 -8.54 1.97
N VAL A 189 20.57 -7.45 2.49
CA VAL A 189 21.61 -7.53 3.53
C VAL A 189 21.01 -7.89 4.89
N ASN A 190 19.74 -7.56 5.13
CA ASN A 190 19.07 -7.78 6.41
C ASN A 190 18.05 -8.93 6.39
N GLU A 191 18.09 -9.84 5.41
CA GLU A 191 17.05 -10.87 5.21
C GLU A 191 16.80 -11.72 6.46
N GLU A 192 17.86 -12.16 7.15
CA GLU A 192 17.74 -13.00 8.35
C GLU A 192 17.15 -12.21 9.53
N MET A 193 17.49 -10.93 9.65
CA MET A 193 16.95 -10.05 10.68
C MET A 193 15.46 -9.78 10.44
N LEU A 194 15.08 -9.47 9.19
CA LEU A 194 13.70 -9.14 8.84
C LEU A 194 12.76 -10.33 9.02
N LYS A 195 13.19 -11.55 8.66
CA LYS A 195 12.44 -12.80 8.91
C LYS A 195 12.14 -13.01 10.40
N GLN A 196 13.09 -12.71 11.28
CA GLN A 196 12.91 -12.86 12.74
C GLN A 196 11.94 -11.83 13.35
N ILE A 197 11.66 -10.72 12.64
CA ILE A 197 10.72 -9.69 13.07
C ILE A 197 9.31 -10.02 12.59
N GLU A 198 9.16 -10.61 11.40
CA GLU A 198 7.86 -11.04 10.85
C GLU A 198 7.24 -12.22 11.61
N ASP A 199 8.07 -13.08 12.22
CA ASP A 199 7.63 -14.24 13.01
C ASP A 199 7.19 -13.90 14.47
N LYS A 200 7.18 -12.61 14.85
CA LYS A 200 6.80 -12.13 16.20
C LYS A 200 5.47 -11.40 16.23
#